data_AF-A0AAN9VFD3-F1
#
_entry.id   AF-A0AAN9VFD3-F1
#
_cell.length_a   1.000
_cell.length_b   1.000
_cell.length_c   1.000
_cell.angle_alpha   90.00
_cell.angle_beta   90.00
_cell.angle_gamma   90.00
#
_symmetry.space_group_name_H-M   'P 1'
#
loop_
_entity.id
_entity.type
_entity.pdbx_description
1 polymer ?
#
loop_
_entity_poly.entity_id
_entity_poly.type
_entity_poly.pdbx_seq_one_letter_code
_entity_poly.pdbx_strand_id
1 'polypeptide(L)'
;MDKRLTAVTSEVYAVTMQLATWILWTAPVFLFFLVMADVMVIDDFALYFKTWGIYILTMHAVHLLIILIQYPLALFLLVRVNPFKFYYDMAKAIITAYVTSSSIACMPIAIDCLLNHGVDERIVRFVVPIGINLSKIGSASSLTVSLVFVAQMLGAKLSVGEYFTVVVLSILGSIVVPAVPFSGIAVVIMLLHTLGLAQNLVAGILAVEWINDRIGTTNNVLGNCVFPKILEKWNGKLLKKMDESEIAKIVRFVVPIGINLNKIGSACYYPICLIFVAQMLDAQLTLGQLFTVGVLSVLASIVTPAVPFSGIAVMIMLLNTLGLDQTLVAGILAVEWMNDRIATVGNVLGNCVFPKILEKWNRKLLKKMDDKVSEM
;
A
#
# COMPACT_ATOMS: atom_id res chain seq x y z
N MET A 1 -1.30 -21.05 17.20
CA MET A 1 -2.03 -19.77 17.27
C MET A 1 -3.30 -20.02 18.06
N ASP A 2 -3.50 -19.28 19.15
CA ASP A 2 -4.56 -19.58 20.14
C ASP A 2 -5.96 -19.40 19.51
N LYS A 3 -6.86 -20.37 19.73
CA LYS A 3 -8.25 -20.33 19.21
C LYS A 3 -9.00 -19.11 19.73
N ARG A 4 -8.64 -18.61 20.91
CA ARG A 4 -9.20 -17.38 21.48
C ARG A 4 -8.73 -16.14 20.74
N LEU A 5 -7.47 -16.08 20.34
CA LEU A 5 -6.92 -14.93 19.63
C LEU A 5 -7.52 -14.80 18.23
N THR A 6 -7.73 -15.93 17.54
CA THR A 6 -8.40 -15.97 16.23
C THR A 6 -9.89 -15.62 16.32
N ALA A 7 -10.57 -16.00 17.41
CA ALA A 7 -11.95 -15.57 17.66
C ALA A 7 -12.04 -14.06 17.87
N VAL A 8 -11.19 -13.48 18.73
CA VAL A 8 -11.19 -12.03 18.99
C VAL A 8 -10.88 -11.23 17.74
N THR A 9 -9.89 -11.64 16.94
CA THR A 9 -9.58 -10.92 15.69
C THR A 9 -10.71 -11.02 14.67
N SER A 10 -11.43 -12.15 14.61
CA SER A 10 -12.59 -12.31 13.74
C SER A 10 -13.78 -11.45 14.16
N GLU A 11 -14.03 -11.32 15.48
CA GLU A 11 -15.10 -10.49 16.02
C GLU A 11 -14.81 -9.00 15.81
N VAL A 12 -13.57 -8.57 16.09
CA VAL A 12 -13.15 -7.19 15.80
C VAL A 12 -13.30 -6.88 14.32
N TYR A 13 -12.86 -7.79 13.43
CA TYR A 13 -13.07 -7.63 11.99
C TYR A 13 -14.55 -7.49 11.62
N ALA A 14 -15.43 -8.32 12.18
CA ALA A 14 -16.86 -8.23 11.94
C ALA A 14 -17.45 -6.87 12.38
N VAL A 15 -17.04 -6.37 13.55
CA VAL A 15 -17.46 -5.05 14.05
C VAL A 15 -16.97 -3.92 13.13
N THR A 16 -15.70 -3.97 12.69
CA THR A 16 -15.16 -2.94 11.78
C THR A 16 -15.87 -2.95 10.43
N MET A 17 -16.19 -4.12 9.89
CA MET A 17 -16.96 -4.25 8.64
C MET A 17 -18.40 -3.77 8.80
N GLN A 18 -19.00 -3.98 9.97
CA GLN A 18 -20.33 -3.47 10.28
C GLN A 18 -20.35 -1.93 10.36
N LEU A 19 -19.36 -1.33 11.02
CA LEU A 19 -19.19 0.13 11.07
C LEU A 19 -18.96 0.72 9.67
N ALA A 20 -18.11 0.09 8.86
CA ALA A 20 -17.90 0.50 7.47
C ALA A 20 -19.21 0.42 6.67
N THR A 21 -20.01 -0.61 6.90
CA THR A 21 -21.33 -0.77 6.26
C THR A 21 -22.27 0.38 6.64
N TRP A 22 -22.36 0.74 7.93
CA TRP A 22 -23.18 1.88 8.37
C TRP A 22 -22.75 3.20 7.73
N ILE A 23 -21.44 3.46 7.64
CA ILE A 23 -20.90 4.64 6.96
C ILE A 23 -21.27 4.63 5.47
N LEU A 24 -21.17 3.48 4.80
CA LEU A 24 -21.57 3.35 3.39
C LEU A 24 -23.07 3.54 3.16
N TRP A 25 -23.93 3.17 4.12
CA TRP A 25 -25.37 3.41 4.06
C TRP A 25 -25.75 4.88 4.29
N THR A 26 -24.97 5.63 5.08
CA THR A 26 -25.20 7.07 5.29
C THR A 26 -24.53 7.95 4.23
N ALA A 27 -23.53 7.43 3.52
CA ALA A 27 -22.80 8.14 2.47
C ALA A 27 -23.70 8.77 1.38
N PRO A 28 -24.76 8.12 0.85
CA PRO A 28 -25.63 8.72 -0.16
C PRO A 28 -26.32 10.01 0.32
N VAL A 29 -26.74 10.04 1.59
CA VAL A 29 -27.38 11.23 2.19
C VAL A 29 -26.35 12.35 2.35
N PHE A 30 -25.16 12.04 2.86
CA PHE A 30 -24.08 13.02 3.01
C PHE A 30 -23.63 13.60 1.66
N LEU A 31 -23.42 12.74 0.67
CA LEU A 31 -23.06 13.13 -0.70
C LEU A 31 -24.14 14.00 -1.34
N PHE A 32 -25.42 13.68 -1.14
CA PHE A 32 -26.52 14.50 -1.65
C PHE A 32 -26.46 15.95 -1.13
N PHE A 33 -26.29 16.15 0.18
CA PHE A 33 -26.21 17.50 0.75
C PHE A 33 -24.92 18.22 0.34
N LEU A 34 -23.81 17.51 0.18
CA LEU A 34 -22.53 18.10 -0.25
C LEU A 34 -22.60 18.57 -1.72
N VAL A 35 -23.20 17.76 -2.60
CA VAL A 35 -23.47 18.15 -4.00
C VAL A 35 -24.43 19.32 -4.04
N MET A 36 -25.54 19.28 -3.27
CA MET A 36 -26.51 20.37 -3.25
C MET A 36 -25.92 21.69 -2.73
N ALA A 37 -25.05 21.64 -1.72
CA ALA A 37 -24.37 22.82 -1.20
C ALA A 37 -23.49 23.49 -2.28
N ASP A 38 -22.74 22.70 -3.06
CA ASP A 38 -21.97 23.22 -4.19
C ASP A 38 -22.87 23.76 -5.31
N VAL A 39 -23.95 23.03 -5.63
CA VAL A 39 -24.89 23.38 -6.70
C VAL A 39 -25.66 24.67 -6.42
N MET A 40 -25.98 24.97 -5.16
CA MET A 40 -26.73 26.16 -4.77
C MET A 40 -25.97 27.49 -4.97
N VAL A 41 -24.64 27.44 -5.15
CA VAL A 41 -23.79 28.64 -5.33
C VAL A 41 -23.50 28.90 -6.81
N ILE A 42 -24.14 28.16 -7.73
CA ILE A 42 -23.84 28.18 -9.16
C ILE A 42 -24.87 29.01 -9.93
N ASP A 43 -24.39 30.02 -10.64
CA ASP A 43 -25.21 30.86 -11.51
C ASP A 43 -25.57 30.18 -12.84
N ASP A 44 -24.68 29.35 -13.39
CA ASP A 44 -24.89 28.60 -14.65
C ASP A 44 -24.78 27.08 -14.45
N PHE A 45 -25.93 26.44 -14.24
CA PHE A 45 -26.05 25.00 -14.08
C PHE A 45 -25.57 24.23 -15.32
N ALA A 46 -25.82 24.72 -16.52
CA ALA A 46 -25.47 24.02 -17.75
C ALA A 46 -23.95 23.93 -17.92
N LEU A 47 -23.24 25.02 -17.61
CA LEU A 47 -21.78 25.05 -17.63
C LEU A 47 -21.17 24.13 -16.57
N TYR A 48 -21.74 24.08 -15.36
CA TYR A 48 -21.26 23.19 -14.31
C TYR A 48 -21.39 21.71 -14.70
N PHE A 49 -22.58 21.27 -15.12
CA PHE A 49 -22.79 19.88 -15.54
C PHE A 49 -21.92 19.50 -16.73
N LYS A 50 -21.72 20.41 -17.69
CA LYS A 50 -20.81 20.18 -18.81
C LYS A 50 -19.37 19.96 -18.34
N THR A 51 -18.89 20.81 -17.43
CA THR A 51 -17.50 20.79 -16.95
C THR A 51 -17.20 19.52 -16.16
N TRP A 52 -18.04 19.18 -15.17
CA TRP A 52 -17.88 17.96 -14.38
C TRP A 52 -18.19 16.70 -15.19
N GLY A 53 -19.10 16.78 -16.16
CA GLY A 53 -19.35 15.71 -17.13
C GLY A 53 -18.11 15.38 -17.96
N ILE A 54 -17.39 16.40 -18.47
CA ILE A 54 -16.13 16.21 -19.19
C ILE A 54 -15.07 15.60 -18.28
N TYR A 55 -14.98 16.03 -17.01
CA TYR A 55 -14.06 15.45 -16.04
C TYR A 55 -14.31 13.95 -15.81
N ILE A 56 -15.57 13.57 -15.51
CA ILE A 56 -15.96 12.17 -15.32
C ILE A 56 -15.62 11.35 -16.57
N LEU A 57 -16.01 11.83 -17.76
CA LEU A 57 -15.73 11.15 -19.02
C LEU A 57 -14.24 10.97 -19.28
N THR A 58 -13.44 11.99 -19.00
CA THR A 58 -11.97 11.94 -19.16
C THR A 58 -11.36 10.91 -18.21
N MET A 59 -11.76 10.94 -16.93
CA MET A 59 -11.32 9.98 -15.92
C MET A 59 -11.64 8.53 -16.34
N HIS A 60 -12.89 8.29 -16.73
CA HIS A 60 -13.37 6.98 -17.15
C HIS A 60 -12.66 6.51 -18.43
N ALA A 61 -12.46 7.41 -19.40
CA ALA A 61 -11.73 7.10 -20.61
C ALA A 61 -10.30 6.65 -20.30
N VAL A 62 -9.58 7.34 -19.40
CA VAL A 62 -8.22 6.95 -19.00
C VAL A 62 -8.20 5.57 -18.36
N HIS A 63 -9.11 5.27 -17.42
CA HIS A 63 -9.17 3.94 -16.80
C HIS A 63 -9.55 2.85 -17.80
N LEU A 64 -10.49 3.12 -18.70
CA LEU A 64 -10.90 2.17 -19.74
C LEU A 64 -9.76 1.90 -20.73
N LEU A 65 -8.95 2.90 -21.08
CA LEU A 65 -7.75 2.69 -21.91
C LEU A 65 -6.77 1.74 -21.22
N ILE A 66 -6.57 1.88 -19.90
CA ILE A 66 -5.69 0.99 -19.15
C ILE A 66 -6.25 -0.45 -19.13
N ILE A 67 -7.53 -0.59 -18.80
CA ILE A 67 -8.20 -1.89 -18.66
C ILE A 67 -8.36 -2.60 -20.01
N LEU A 68 -8.72 -1.90 -21.08
CA LEU A 68 -9.07 -2.49 -22.38
C LEU A 68 -7.91 -2.55 -23.36
N ILE A 69 -6.89 -1.71 -23.18
CA ILE A 69 -5.75 -1.63 -24.12
C ILE A 69 -4.45 -1.99 -23.40
N GLN A 70 -4.07 -1.27 -22.35
CA GLN A 70 -2.75 -1.43 -21.75
C GLN A 70 -2.52 -2.83 -21.15
N TYR A 71 -3.45 -3.30 -20.33
CA TYR A 71 -3.34 -4.62 -19.70
C TYR A 71 -3.46 -5.79 -20.70
N PRO A 72 -4.41 -5.80 -21.67
CA PRO A 72 -4.45 -6.84 -22.68
C PRO A 72 -3.20 -6.86 -23.55
N LEU A 73 -2.67 -5.68 -23.91
CA LEU A 73 -1.42 -5.55 -24.65
C LEU A 73 -0.23 -6.08 -23.86
N ALA A 74 -0.15 -5.79 -22.56
CA ALA A 74 0.90 -6.32 -21.68
C ALA A 74 0.85 -7.85 -21.59
N LEU A 75 -0.35 -8.42 -21.40
CA LEU A 75 -0.54 -9.87 -21.37
C LEU A 75 -0.18 -10.54 -22.71
N PHE A 76 -0.57 -9.92 -23.83
CA PHE A 76 -0.29 -10.45 -25.15
C PHE A 76 1.20 -10.36 -25.53
N LEU A 77 1.83 -9.18 -25.34
CA LEU A 77 3.22 -8.96 -25.75
C LEU A 77 4.23 -9.59 -24.79
N LEU A 78 4.02 -9.48 -23.47
CA LEU A 78 5.02 -9.88 -22.47
C LEU A 78 4.85 -11.33 -22.02
N VAL A 79 3.62 -11.80 -21.90
CA VAL A 79 3.31 -13.15 -21.40
C VAL A 79 2.97 -14.12 -22.54
N ARG A 80 2.40 -13.60 -23.64
CA ARG A 80 1.86 -14.35 -24.78
C ARG A 80 0.69 -15.26 -24.39
N VAL A 81 -0.24 -14.71 -23.62
CA VAL A 81 -1.51 -15.37 -23.25
C VAL A 81 -2.70 -14.63 -23.82
N ASN A 82 -3.81 -15.33 -24.01
CA ASN A 82 -5.06 -14.69 -24.42
C ASN A 82 -5.61 -13.81 -23.28
N PRO A 83 -5.66 -12.47 -23.44
CA PRO A 83 -6.08 -11.56 -22.38
C PRO A 83 -7.56 -11.72 -22.03
N PHE A 84 -8.42 -12.08 -22.98
CA PHE A 84 -9.85 -12.26 -22.73
C PHE A 84 -10.13 -13.45 -21.83
N LYS A 85 -9.38 -14.55 -22.00
CA LYS A 85 -9.45 -15.71 -21.10
C LYS A 85 -8.98 -15.34 -19.70
N PHE A 86 -7.88 -14.60 -19.60
CA PHE A 86 -7.39 -14.11 -18.31
C PHE A 86 -8.45 -13.24 -17.59
N TYR A 87 -9.11 -12.35 -18.33
CA TYR A 87 -10.13 -11.46 -17.77
C TYR A 87 -11.36 -12.22 -17.30
N TYR A 88 -11.77 -13.25 -18.05
CA TYR A 88 -12.84 -14.15 -17.65
C TYR A 88 -12.51 -14.86 -16.33
N ASP A 89 -11.29 -15.38 -16.20
CA ASP A 89 -10.85 -16.05 -14.97
C ASP A 89 -10.76 -15.07 -13.77
N MET A 90 -10.48 -13.79 -14.04
CA MET A 90 -10.46 -12.73 -13.02
C MET A 90 -11.82 -12.05 -12.78
N ALA A 91 -12.90 -12.45 -13.45
CA ALA A 91 -14.16 -11.72 -13.45
C ALA A 91 -14.74 -11.51 -12.04
N LYS A 92 -14.61 -12.50 -11.15
CA LYS A 92 -15.05 -12.38 -9.74
C LYS A 92 -14.31 -11.28 -9.00
N ALA A 93 -13.00 -11.17 -9.18
CA ALA A 93 -12.20 -10.12 -8.57
C ALA A 93 -12.55 -8.74 -9.15
N ILE A 94 -12.72 -8.65 -10.47
CA ILE A 94 -13.11 -7.41 -11.16
C ILE A 94 -14.46 -6.90 -10.64
N ILE A 95 -15.48 -7.75 -10.62
CA ILE A 95 -16.83 -7.39 -10.15
C ILE A 95 -16.80 -6.99 -8.67
N THR A 96 -16.08 -7.76 -7.85
CA THR A 96 -15.97 -7.45 -6.41
C THR A 96 -15.27 -6.12 -6.18
N ALA A 97 -14.18 -5.83 -6.89
CA ALA A 97 -13.47 -4.57 -6.79
C ALA A 97 -14.38 -3.38 -7.17
N TYR A 98 -15.17 -3.53 -8.22
CA TYR A 98 -16.12 -2.51 -8.67
C TYR A 98 -17.24 -2.26 -7.63
N VAL A 99 -17.80 -3.32 -7.06
CA VAL A 99 -18.91 -3.22 -6.09
C VAL A 99 -18.42 -2.68 -4.75
N THR A 100 -17.28 -3.16 -4.26
CA THR A 100 -16.76 -2.82 -2.93
C THR A 100 -15.96 -1.53 -2.89
N SER A 101 -15.43 -1.07 -4.02
CA SER A 101 -14.49 0.05 -4.09
C SER A 101 -13.30 -0.08 -3.13
N SER A 102 -12.89 -1.33 -2.83
CA SER A 102 -11.77 -1.61 -1.92
C SER A 102 -10.84 -2.70 -2.45
N SER A 103 -9.59 -2.30 -2.73
CA SER A 103 -8.54 -3.24 -3.14
C SER A 103 -8.18 -4.24 -2.03
N ILE A 104 -8.23 -3.83 -0.75
CA ILE A 104 -7.90 -4.72 0.37
C ILE A 104 -9.00 -5.76 0.61
N ALA A 105 -10.27 -5.36 0.49
CA ALA A 105 -11.39 -6.30 0.61
C ALA A 105 -11.41 -7.32 -0.54
N CYS A 106 -10.96 -6.92 -1.72
CA CYS A 106 -10.90 -7.80 -2.89
C CYS A 106 -9.66 -8.72 -2.92
N MET A 107 -8.66 -8.48 -2.07
CA MET A 107 -7.40 -9.24 -2.04
C MET A 107 -7.56 -10.77 -2.00
N PRO A 108 -8.33 -11.37 -1.07
CA PRO A 108 -8.46 -12.82 -0.99
C PRO A 108 -9.07 -13.42 -2.27
N ILE A 109 -10.09 -12.75 -2.82
CA ILE A 109 -10.76 -13.18 -4.05
C ILE A 109 -9.80 -13.09 -5.24
N ALA A 110 -8.97 -12.05 -5.32
CA ALA A 110 -7.96 -11.91 -6.36
C ALA A 110 -6.90 -13.03 -6.29
N ILE A 111 -6.44 -13.37 -5.08
CA ILE A 111 -5.52 -14.49 -4.85
C ILE A 111 -6.15 -15.80 -5.34
N ASP A 112 -7.39 -16.10 -4.93
CA ASP A 112 -8.09 -17.31 -5.34
C ASP A 112 -8.28 -17.39 -6.86
N CYS A 113 -8.64 -16.28 -7.52
CA CYS A 113 -8.78 -16.23 -8.97
C CYS A 113 -7.44 -16.53 -9.67
N LEU A 114 -6.32 -15.96 -9.21
CA LEU A 114 -4.99 -16.19 -9.77
C LEU A 114 -4.52 -17.63 -9.59
N LEU A 115 -4.76 -18.22 -8.41
CA LEU A 115 -4.43 -19.62 -8.15
C LEU A 115 -5.25 -20.56 -9.05
N ASN A 116 -6.55 -20.29 -9.21
CA ASN A 116 -7.42 -21.06 -10.11
C ASN A 116 -7.03 -20.91 -11.59
N HIS A 117 -6.51 -19.76 -12.00
CA HIS A 117 -5.94 -19.55 -13.33
C HIS A 117 -4.61 -20.31 -13.52
N GLY A 118 -3.99 -20.79 -12.44
CA GLY A 118 -2.74 -21.55 -12.45
C GLY A 118 -1.48 -20.69 -12.37
N VAL A 119 -1.54 -19.52 -11.72
CA VAL A 119 -0.34 -18.74 -11.39
C VAL A 119 0.35 -19.34 -10.17
N ASP A 120 1.69 -19.45 -10.20
CA ASP A 120 2.50 -20.01 -9.11
C ASP A 120 2.17 -19.36 -7.75
N GLU A 121 1.80 -20.19 -6.78
CA GLU A 121 1.34 -19.76 -5.46
C GLU A 121 2.36 -18.89 -4.72
N ARG A 122 3.66 -19.14 -4.92
CA ARG A 122 4.75 -18.38 -4.27
C ARG A 122 4.77 -16.94 -4.77
N ILE A 123 4.50 -16.74 -6.06
CA ILE A 123 4.40 -15.40 -6.65
C ILE A 123 3.12 -14.73 -6.19
N VAL A 124 1.98 -15.40 -6.28
CA VAL A 124 0.68 -14.82 -5.92
C VAL A 124 0.67 -14.34 -4.47
N ARG A 125 1.06 -15.20 -3.53
CA ARG A 125 1.04 -14.89 -2.09
C ARG A 125 2.05 -13.82 -1.67
N PHE A 126 3.11 -13.61 -2.45
CA PHE A 126 4.11 -12.58 -2.18
C PHE A 126 3.74 -11.25 -2.84
N VAL A 127 3.42 -11.29 -4.14
CA VAL A 127 3.28 -10.09 -4.98
C VAL A 127 1.94 -9.41 -4.76
N VAL A 128 0.83 -10.14 -4.62
CA VAL A 128 -0.50 -9.52 -4.51
C VAL A 128 -0.66 -8.65 -3.25
N PRO A 129 -0.27 -9.11 -2.04
CA PRO A 129 -0.37 -8.28 -0.84
C PRO A 129 0.50 -7.01 -0.89
N ILE A 130 1.68 -7.11 -1.52
CA ILE A 130 2.60 -5.98 -1.71
C ILE A 130 2.03 -5.01 -2.77
N GLY A 131 1.58 -5.55 -3.90
CA GLY A 131 1.05 -4.79 -5.03
C GLY A 131 -0.17 -3.94 -4.66
N ILE A 132 -1.04 -4.44 -3.78
CA ILE A 132 -2.21 -3.69 -3.31
C ILE A 132 -1.85 -2.38 -2.61
N ASN A 133 -0.64 -2.23 -2.07
CA ASN A 133 -0.19 -0.96 -1.49
C ASN A 133 0.75 -0.18 -2.40
N LEU A 134 1.64 -0.86 -3.14
CA LEU A 134 2.68 -0.20 -3.92
C LEU A 134 2.28 0.09 -5.37
N SER A 135 1.41 -0.71 -5.96
CA SER A 135 1.09 -0.72 -7.38
C SER A 135 -0.36 -0.30 -7.62
N LYS A 136 -0.64 1.00 -7.47
CA LYS A 136 -1.98 1.59 -7.64
C LYS A 136 -2.08 2.47 -8.88
N ILE A 137 -2.04 1.85 -10.06
CA ILE A 137 -2.11 2.55 -11.36
C ILE A 137 -3.41 3.34 -11.51
N GLY A 138 -4.54 2.77 -11.09
CA GLY A 138 -5.82 3.45 -11.09
C GLY A 138 -5.78 4.72 -10.23
N SER A 139 -5.27 4.62 -9.00
CA SER A 139 -5.13 5.78 -8.12
C SER A 139 -4.16 6.83 -8.66
N ALA A 140 -3.02 6.42 -9.21
CA ALA A 140 -2.07 7.34 -9.85
C ALA A 140 -2.72 8.12 -11.00
N SER A 141 -3.42 7.42 -11.89
CA SER A 141 -4.14 8.06 -13.00
C SER A 141 -5.24 9.01 -12.52
N SER A 142 -5.98 8.64 -11.46
CA SER A 142 -7.01 9.49 -10.88
C SER A 142 -6.43 10.76 -10.27
N LEU A 143 -5.35 10.65 -9.51
CA LEU A 143 -4.64 11.82 -8.95
C LEU A 143 -4.16 12.75 -10.06
N THR A 144 -3.57 12.21 -11.13
CA THR A 144 -3.09 13.02 -12.26
C THR A 144 -4.24 13.77 -12.94
N VAL A 145 -5.33 13.07 -13.29
CA VAL A 145 -6.49 13.71 -13.96
C VAL A 145 -7.11 14.78 -13.06
N SER A 146 -7.27 14.51 -11.76
CA SER A 146 -7.80 15.47 -10.80
C SER A 146 -6.94 16.72 -10.67
N LEU A 147 -5.61 16.57 -10.54
CA LEU A 147 -4.71 17.71 -10.39
C LEU A 147 -4.66 18.57 -11.66
N VAL A 148 -4.60 17.95 -12.83
CA VAL A 148 -4.63 18.67 -14.12
C VAL A 148 -5.97 19.38 -14.31
N PHE A 149 -7.08 18.73 -13.98
CA PHE A 149 -8.41 19.32 -14.08
C PHE A 149 -8.57 20.54 -13.17
N VAL A 150 -8.14 20.44 -11.90
CA VAL A 150 -8.17 21.58 -10.96
C VAL A 150 -7.30 22.72 -11.45
N ALA A 151 -6.09 22.44 -11.94
CA ALA A 151 -5.21 23.47 -12.51
C ALA A 151 -5.89 24.20 -13.68
N GLN A 152 -6.52 23.46 -14.60
CA GLN A 152 -7.25 24.04 -15.74
C GLN A 152 -8.46 24.86 -15.30
N MET A 153 -9.20 24.40 -14.29
CA MET A 153 -10.35 25.11 -13.75
C MET A 153 -9.99 26.43 -13.09
N LEU A 154 -8.81 26.50 -12.47
CA LEU A 154 -8.26 27.73 -11.90
C LEU A 154 -7.59 28.64 -12.95
N GLY A 155 -7.63 28.26 -14.23
CA GLY A 155 -7.00 29.00 -15.32
C GLY A 155 -5.47 28.91 -15.34
N ALA A 156 -4.88 28.01 -14.55
CA ALA A 156 -3.45 27.80 -14.50
C ALA A 156 -2.97 27.07 -15.77
N LYS A 157 -2.01 27.66 -16.48
CA LYS A 157 -1.34 27.03 -17.62
C LYS A 157 -0.13 26.28 -17.13
N LEU A 158 -0.27 24.96 -16.99
CA LEU A 158 0.86 24.09 -16.63
C LEU A 158 1.87 24.03 -17.78
N SER A 159 3.13 24.32 -17.46
CA SER A 159 4.29 24.07 -18.30
C SER A 159 4.61 22.58 -18.40
N VAL A 160 5.45 22.18 -19.36
CA VAL A 160 5.88 20.78 -19.53
C VAL A 160 6.55 20.24 -18.26
N GLY A 161 7.33 21.09 -17.56
CA GLY A 161 7.96 20.72 -16.28
C GLY A 161 6.94 20.48 -15.18
N GLU A 162 5.89 21.29 -15.10
CA GLU A 162 4.81 21.12 -14.11
C GLU A 162 3.98 19.87 -14.40
N TYR A 163 3.70 19.54 -15.67
CA TYR A 163 3.07 18.27 -16.03
C TYR A 163 3.91 17.06 -15.58
N PHE A 164 5.24 17.11 -15.76
CA PHE A 164 6.12 16.06 -15.28
C PHE A 164 6.08 15.94 -13.75
N THR A 165 6.13 17.07 -13.04
CA THR A 165 6.00 17.10 -11.57
C THR A 165 4.67 16.51 -11.11
N VAL A 166 3.55 16.86 -11.75
CA VAL A 166 2.23 16.29 -11.44
C VAL A 166 2.23 14.77 -11.60
N VAL A 167 2.84 14.24 -12.68
CA VAL A 167 2.92 12.79 -12.89
C VAL A 167 3.75 12.11 -11.79
N VAL A 168 4.94 12.64 -11.46
CA VAL A 168 5.79 12.09 -10.41
C VAL A 168 5.09 12.12 -9.06
N LEU A 169 4.49 13.25 -8.70
CA LEU A 169 3.73 13.42 -7.47
C LEU A 169 2.52 12.49 -7.42
N SER A 170 1.84 12.26 -8.54
CA SER A 170 0.70 11.33 -8.61
C SER A 170 1.14 9.88 -8.42
N ILE A 171 2.28 9.47 -8.99
CA ILE A 171 2.84 8.13 -8.79
C ILE A 171 3.19 7.93 -7.32
N LEU A 172 3.94 8.87 -6.72
CA LEU A 172 4.32 8.80 -5.32
C LEU A 172 3.09 8.86 -4.40
N GLY A 173 2.17 9.78 -4.68
CA GLY A 173 0.91 9.94 -3.95
C GLY A 173 0.04 8.69 -4.03
N SER A 174 0.04 7.96 -5.14
CA SER A 174 -0.73 6.72 -5.28
C SER A 174 -0.31 5.64 -4.29
N ILE A 175 0.96 5.59 -3.89
CA ILE A 175 1.46 4.67 -2.86
C ILE A 175 0.88 5.04 -1.48
N VAL A 176 0.63 6.35 -1.28
CA VAL A 176 0.10 6.93 -0.04
C VAL A 176 -1.39 6.74 0.10
N VAL A 177 -2.13 6.69 -1.01
CA VAL A 177 -3.58 6.43 -0.98
C VAL A 177 -3.83 5.13 -0.22
N PRO A 178 -4.66 5.08 0.82
CA PRO A 178 -5.08 3.83 1.46
C PRO A 178 -5.81 2.87 0.50
N ALA A 179 -5.97 1.59 0.87
CA ALA A 179 -6.67 0.59 0.02
C ALA A 179 -8.16 0.45 0.37
N VAL A 180 -8.79 1.56 0.78
CA VAL A 180 -10.18 1.66 1.24
C VAL A 180 -10.95 2.71 0.43
N PRO A 181 -12.29 2.64 0.38
CA PRO A 181 -13.10 3.54 -0.44
C PRO A 181 -12.86 5.02 -0.11
N PHE A 182 -12.99 5.90 -1.12
CA PHE A 182 -12.90 7.37 -1.00
C PHE A 182 -11.57 7.94 -0.47
N SER A 183 -10.58 7.11 -0.23
CA SER A 183 -9.33 7.49 0.42
C SER A 183 -8.39 8.37 -0.44
N GLY A 184 -8.66 8.46 -1.75
CA GLY A 184 -7.89 9.27 -2.69
C GLY A 184 -7.97 10.78 -2.43
N ILE A 185 -9.09 11.25 -1.86
CA ILE A 185 -9.37 12.69 -1.69
C ILE A 185 -8.37 13.37 -0.77
N ALA A 186 -7.98 12.72 0.34
CA ALA A 186 -6.98 13.27 1.26
C ALA A 186 -5.64 13.52 0.55
N VAL A 187 -5.26 12.62 -0.36
CA VAL A 187 -4.04 12.75 -1.16
C VAL A 187 -4.18 13.84 -2.20
N VAL A 188 -5.36 14.00 -2.83
CA VAL A 188 -5.63 15.14 -3.73
C VAL A 188 -5.46 16.47 -3.00
N ILE A 189 -6.06 16.62 -1.81
CA ILE A 189 -5.94 17.84 -0.99
C ILE A 189 -4.47 18.15 -0.68
N MET A 190 -3.73 17.13 -0.25
CA MET A 190 -2.30 17.24 0.04
C MET A 190 -1.51 17.70 -1.19
N LEU A 191 -1.72 17.06 -2.35
CA LEU A 191 -1.00 17.38 -3.58
C LEU A 191 -1.37 18.76 -4.14
N LEU A 192 -2.64 19.18 -4.02
CA LEU A 192 -3.05 20.54 -4.37
C LEU A 192 -2.34 21.58 -3.49
N HIS A 193 -2.21 21.31 -2.19
CA HIS A 193 -1.45 22.17 -1.28
C HIS A 193 0.02 22.25 -1.68
N THR A 194 0.65 21.11 -2.00
CA THR A 194 2.04 21.05 -2.46
C THR A 194 2.27 21.83 -3.75
N LEU A 195 1.28 21.86 -4.65
CA LEU A 195 1.34 22.61 -5.91
C LEU A 195 0.91 24.08 -5.76
N GLY A 196 0.52 24.54 -4.56
CA GLY A 196 0.04 25.90 -4.32
C GLY A 196 -1.32 26.20 -4.98
N LEU A 197 -2.11 25.16 -5.31
CA LEU A 197 -3.41 25.30 -5.96
C LEU A 197 -4.53 25.44 -4.91
N ALA A 198 -5.54 26.24 -5.25
CA ALA A 198 -6.70 26.44 -4.39
C ALA A 198 -7.51 25.14 -4.21
N GLN A 199 -7.95 24.89 -2.98
CA GLN A 199 -8.67 23.67 -2.60
C GLN A 199 -10.20 23.81 -2.69
N ASN A 200 -10.70 24.96 -3.14
CA ASN A 200 -12.13 25.24 -3.26
C ASN A 200 -12.87 24.31 -4.22
N LEU A 201 -12.15 23.59 -5.10
CA LEU A 201 -12.73 22.63 -6.05
C LEU A 201 -12.75 21.17 -5.54
N VAL A 202 -12.25 20.92 -4.32
CA VAL A 202 -12.21 19.56 -3.73
C VAL A 202 -13.62 19.01 -3.48
N ALA A 203 -14.59 19.86 -3.11
CA ALA A 203 -15.96 19.46 -2.86
C ALA A 203 -16.62 18.85 -4.11
N GLY A 204 -16.41 19.46 -5.28
CA GLY A 204 -16.87 18.91 -6.55
C GLY A 204 -16.20 17.59 -6.94
N ILE A 205 -14.92 17.40 -6.60
CA ILE A 205 -14.23 16.10 -6.81
C ILE A 205 -14.89 15.04 -5.92
N LEU A 206 -15.10 15.34 -4.65
CA LEU A 206 -15.77 14.45 -3.70
C LEU A 206 -17.19 14.07 -4.16
N ALA A 207 -17.94 15.03 -4.73
CA ALA A 207 -19.28 14.81 -5.27
C ALA A 207 -19.34 13.73 -6.36
N VAL A 208 -18.29 13.60 -7.17
CA VAL A 208 -18.19 12.62 -8.26
C VAL A 208 -17.27 11.43 -7.93
N GLU A 209 -16.60 11.46 -6.77
CA GLU A 209 -15.63 10.44 -6.38
C GLU A 209 -16.26 9.06 -6.28
N TRP A 210 -17.53 8.97 -5.86
CA TRP A 210 -18.20 7.67 -5.72
C TRP A 210 -18.19 6.86 -7.02
N ILE A 211 -18.37 7.49 -8.18
CA ILE A 211 -18.34 6.77 -9.47
C ILE A 211 -16.91 6.53 -9.95
N ASN A 212 -16.02 7.51 -9.75
CA ASN A 212 -14.62 7.44 -10.19
C ASN A 212 -13.80 6.40 -9.40
N ASP A 213 -14.01 6.30 -8.09
CA ASP A 213 -13.25 5.41 -7.18
C ASP A 213 -13.47 3.93 -7.51
N ARG A 214 -14.68 3.57 -7.98
CA ARG A 214 -15.04 2.19 -8.35
C ARG A 214 -14.21 1.68 -9.52
N ILE A 215 -14.07 2.48 -10.57
CA ILE A 215 -13.30 2.10 -11.76
C ILE A 215 -11.80 2.17 -11.44
N GLY A 216 -11.35 3.19 -10.70
CA GLY A 216 -9.97 3.29 -10.24
C GLY A 216 -9.53 2.08 -9.41
N THR A 217 -10.38 1.64 -8.47
CA THR A 217 -10.16 0.44 -7.66
C THR A 217 -10.14 -0.82 -8.53
N THR A 218 -11.09 -0.95 -9.45
CA THR A 218 -11.12 -2.09 -10.40
C THR A 218 -9.82 -2.18 -11.18
N ASN A 219 -9.31 -1.04 -11.66
CA ASN A 219 -8.05 -0.95 -12.37
C ASN A 219 -6.86 -1.38 -11.47
N ASN A 220 -6.82 -0.90 -10.22
CA ASN A 220 -5.81 -1.30 -9.23
C ASN A 220 -5.81 -2.82 -9.01
N VAL A 221 -6.97 -3.42 -8.76
CA VAL A 221 -7.09 -4.87 -8.51
C VAL A 221 -6.70 -5.68 -9.74
N LEU A 222 -7.16 -5.27 -10.92
CA LEU A 222 -6.82 -5.96 -12.17
C LEU A 222 -5.31 -5.88 -12.47
N GLY A 223 -4.67 -4.72 -12.28
CA GLY A 223 -3.22 -4.58 -12.39
C GLY A 223 -2.47 -5.49 -11.42
N ASN A 224 -2.98 -5.63 -10.18
CA ASN A 224 -2.45 -6.55 -9.18
C ASN A 224 -2.66 -8.03 -9.53
N CYS A 225 -3.53 -8.35 -10.50
CA CYS A 225 -3.66 -9.70 -11.07
C CYS A 225 -2.73 -9.90 -12.26
N VAL A 226 -2.63 -8.91 -13.15
CA VAL A 226 -1.78 -8.96 -14.36
C VAL A 226 -0.29 -9.07 -14.01
N PHE A 227 0.16 -8.31 -13.01
CA PHE A 227 1.58 -8.22 -12.65
C PHE A 227 2.18 -9.56 -12.15
N PRO A 228 1.55 -10.31 -11.23
CA PRO A 228 1.97 -11.67 -10.88
C PRO A 228 2.15 -12.60 -12.09
N LYS A 229 1.25 -12.52 -13.09
CA LYS A 229 1.33 -13.36 -14.29
C LYS A 229 2.55 -13.01 -15.16
N ILE A 230 2.88 -11.73 -15.26
CA ILE A 230 4.09 -11.27 -15.95
C ILE A 230 5.34 -11.76 -15.21
N LEU A 231 5.37 -11.59 -13.88
CA LEU A 231 6.49 -12.04 -13.05
C LEU A 231 6.72 -13.55 -13.11
N GLU A 232 5.65 -14.35 -13.16
CA GLU A 232 5.75 -15.79 -13.38
C GLU A 232 6.46 -16.12 -14.68
N LYS A 233 6.08 -15.46 -15.78
CA LYS A 233 6.70 -15.69 -17.09
C LYS A 233 8.19 -15.35 -17.06
N TRP A 234 8.55 -14.23 -16.44
CA TRP A 234 9.94 -13.77 -16.38
C TRP A 234 10.80 -14.62 -15.44
N ASN A 235 10.23 -15.12 -14.35
CA ASN A 235 10.95 -15.85 -13.31
C ASN A 235 10.80 -17.39 -13.41
N GLY A 236 10.18 -17.93 -14.46
CA GLY A 236 9.94 -19.37 -14.59
C GLY A 236 11.19 -20.26 -14.44
N LYS A 237 12.38 -19.79 -14.84
CA LYS A 237 13.65 -20.50 -14.60
C LYS A 237 14.10 -20.49 -13.13
N LEU A 238 13.84 -19.39 -12.42
CA LEU A 238 14.15 -19.25 -11.00
C LEU A 238 13.21 -20.12 -10.16
N LEU A 239 11.92 -20.16 -10.50
CA LEU A 239 10.94 -21.04 -9.84
C LEU A 239 11.37 -22.51 -9.91
N LYS A 240 11.77 -22.99 -11.10
CA LYS A 240 12.31 -24.36 -11.27
C LYS A 240 13.56 -24.63 -10.42
N LYS A 241 14.50 -23.68 -10.38
CA LYS A 241 15.69 -23.79 -9.52
C LYS A 241 15.36 -23.77 -8.04
N MET A 242 14.31 -23.06 -7.62
CA MET A 242 13.84 -23.07 -6.22
C MET A 242 13.23 -24.42 -5.85
N ASP A 243 12.57 -25.10 -6.80
CA ASP A 243 12.05 -26.45 -6.58
C ASP A 243 13.18 -27.49 -6.42
N GLU A 244 14.32 -27.27 -7.09
CA GLU A 244 15.50 -28.12 -7.03
C GLU A 244 16.48 -27.79 -5.87
N SER A 245 16.28 -26.67 -5.16
CA SER A 245 17.27 -26.15 -4.21
C SER A 245 16.93 -26.46 -2.74
N GLU A 246 17.88 -27.07 -2.03
CA GLU A 246 17.90 -27.20 -0.56
C GLU A 246 17.77 -25.84 0.17
N ILE A 247 18.13 -24.74 -0.51
CA ILE A 247 17.97 -23.37 0.00
C ILE A 247 16.49 -23.05 0.25
N ALA A 248 15.56 -23.63 -0.50
CA ALA A 248 14.13 -23.44 -0.25
C ALA A 248 13.70 -23.98 1.13
N LYS A 249 14.32 -25.07 1.61
CA LYS A 249 14.09 -25.58 2.98
C LYS A 249 14.66 -24.63 4.03
N ILE A 250 15.87 -24.11 3.80
CA ILE A 250 16.53 -23.14 4.69
C ILE A 250 15.74 -21.82 4.73
N VAL A 251 15.31 -21.29 3.59
CA VAL A 251 14.52 -20.06 3.48
C VAL A 251 13.16 -20.20 4.18
N ARG A 252 12.47 -21.34 4.01
CA ARG A 252 11.21 -21.63 4.73
C ARG A 252 11.38 -21.67 6.25
N PHE A 253 12.57 -22.02 6.74
CA PHE A 253 12.87 -22.02 8.18
C PHE A 253 13.35 -20.65 8.68
N VAL A 254 14.27 -20.01 7.95
CA VAL A 254 15.00 -18.82 8.37
C VAL A 254 14.19 -17.53 8.19
N VAL A 255 13.37 -17.41 7.13
CA VAL A 255 12.60 -16.18 6.88
C VAL A 255 11.52 -15.94 7.96
N PRO A 256 10.72 -16.94 8.40
CA PRO A 256 9.79 -16.74 9.52
C PRO A 256 10.47 -16.35 10.83
N ILE A 257 11.68 -16.87 11.08
CA ILE A 257 12.51 -16.51 12.23
C ILE A 257 13.04 -15.07 12.09
N GLY A 258 13.52 -14.71 10.90
CA GLY A 258 14.03 -13.38 10.57
C GLY A 258 12.95 -12.29 10.62
N ILE A 259 11.70 -12.58 10.26
CA ILE A 259 10.58 -11.62 10.38
C ILE A 259 10.39 -11.14 11.84
N ASN A 260 10.76 -11.97 12.82
CA ASN A 260 10.68 -11.63 14.24
C ASN A 260 12.01 -11.09 14.80
N LEU A 261 13.16 -11.66 14.41
CA LEU A 261 14.46 -11.30 14.98
C LEU A 261 15.20 -10.17 14.24
N ASN A 262 14.99 -10.01 12.93
CA ASN A 262 15.71 -9.06 12.10
C ASN A 262 14.86 -7.82 11.83
N LYS A 263 14.89 -6.90 12.79
CA LYS A 263 14.10 -5.68 12.78
C LYS A 263 14.95 -4.41 12.82
N ILE A 264 16.03 -4.40 12.03
CA ILE A 264 17.00 -3.31 11.99
C ILE A 264 16.35 -1.98 11.60
N GLY A 265 15.42 -1.98 10.64
CA GLY A 265 14.68 -0.78 10.25
C GLY A 265 13.84 -0.23 11.41
N SER A 266 13.17 -1.08 12.16
CA SER A 266 12.40 -0.67 13.36
C SER A 266 13.32 -0.24 14.52
N ALA A 267 14.46 -0.92 14.70
CA ALA A 267 15.46 -0.59 15.71
C ALA A 267 16.14 0.76 15.49
N CYS A 268 16.28 1.19 14.22
CA CYS A 268 16.76 2.53 13.87
C CYS A 268 15.65 3.59 13.89
N TYR A 269 14.41 3.19 13.59
CA TYR A 269 13.25 4.09 13.52
C TYR A 269 12.86 4.71 14.87
N TYR A 270 12.64 3.87 15.90
CA TYR A 270 12.22 4.32 17.22
C TYR A 270 13.15 5.36 17.87
N PRO A 271 14.49 5.19 17.88
CA PRO A 271 15.38 6.14 18.54
C PRO A 271 15.42 7.48 17.79
N ILE A 272 15.33 7.48 16.45
CA ILE A 272 15.30 8.71 15.65
C ILE A 272 14.01 9.50 15.95
N CYS A 273 12.86 8.83 16.04
CA CYS A 273 11.61 9.50 16.38
C CYS A 273 11.61 10.06 17.81
N LEU A 274 12.14 9.31 18.77
CA LEU A 274 12.27 9.77 20.15
C LEU A 274 13.19 10.98 20.28
N ILE A 275 14.31 11.00 19.55
CA ILE A 275 15.23 12.14 19.52
C ILE A 275 14.57 13.35 18.85
N PHE A 276 13.84 13.14 17.74
CA PHE A 276 13.12 14.21 17.06
C PHE A 276 12.04 14.83 17.95
N VAL A 277 11.26 14.00 18.66
CA VAL A 277 10.24 14.48 19.62
C VAL A 277 10.87 15.24 20.78
N ALA A 278 11.99 14.74 21.32
CA ALA A 278 12.73 15.44 22.37
C ALA A 278 13.26 16.81 21.89
N GLN A 279 13.73 16.89 20.64
CA GLN A 279 14.16 18.15 20.02
C GLN A 279 12.99 19.13 19.79
N MET A 280 11.81 18.65 19.40
CA MET A 280 10.61 19.51 19.27
C MET A 280 10.14 20.08 20.62
N LEU A 281 10.56 19.48 21.73
CA LEU A 281 10.25 19.92 23.10
C LEU A 281 11.33 20.81 23.73
N ASP A 282 12.39 21.17 22.99
CA ASP A 282 13.60 21.77 23.56
C ASP A 282 14.23 20.94 24.70
N ALA A 283 13.91 19.65 24.76
CA ALA A 283 14.43 18.73 25.77
C ALA A 283 15.79 18.18 25.32
N GLN A 284 16.86 18.60 25.98
CA GLN A 284 18.18 18.03 25.74
C GLN A 284 18.33 16.68 26.46
N LEU A 285 18.31 15.60 25.67
CA LEU A 285 18.60 14.24 26.17
C LEU A 285 20.07 14.13 26.59
N THR A 286 20.30 13.66 27.81
CA THR A 286 21.66 13.34 28.30
C THR A 286 22.24 12.12 27.57
N LEU A 287 23.57 11.97 27.58
CA LEU A 287 24.25 10.82 26.96
C LEU A 287 23.73 9.47 27.50
N GLY A 288 23.42 9.40 28.79
CA GLY A 288 22.84 8.20 29.42
C GLY A 288 21.41 7.89 28.94
N GLN A 289 20.60 8.92 28.69
CA GLN A 289 19.27 8.77 28.11
C GLN A 289 19.35 8.35 26.63
N LEU A 290 20.27 8.91 25.84
CA LEU A 290 20.50 8.50 24.45
C LEU A 290 20.93 7.03 24.35
N PHE A 291 21.80 6.57 25.25
CA PHE A 291 22.18 5.15 25.32
C PHE A 291 20.98 4.25 25.68
N THR A 292 20.19 4.67 26.67
CA THR A 292 18.98 3.95 27.10
C THR A 292 17.95 3.86 25.98
N VAL A 293 17.74 4.94 25.23
CA VAL A 293 16.89 4.98 24.03
C VAL A 293 17.36 3.97 22.99
N GLY A 294 18.66 3.91 22.70
CA GLY A 294 19.22 2.96 21.74
C GLY A 294 19.00 1.51 22.14
N VAL A 295 19.33 1.15 23.39
CA VAL A 295 19.19 -0.23 23.90
C VAL A 295 17.73 -0.67 23.97
N LEU A 296 16.85 0.17 24.53
CA LEU A 296 15.43 -0.16 24.64
C LEU A 296 14.74 -0.23 23.28
N SER A 297 15.14 0.61 22.31
CA SER A 297 14.59 0.56 20.95
C SER A 297 14.95 -0.73 20.21
N VAL A 298 16.19 -1.21 20.36
CA VAL A 298 16.61 -2.50 19.78
C VAL A 298 15.82 -3.65 20.41
N LEU A 299 15.72 -3.69 21.74
CA LEU A 299 14.96 -4.73 22.45
C LEU A 299 13.47 -4.69 22.11
N ALA A 300 12.87 -3.51 22.07
CA ALA A 300 11.46 -3.35 21.74
C ALA A 300 11.18 -3.69 20.28
N SER A 301 12.11 -3.44 19.36
CA SER A 301 11.98 -3.83 17.95
C SER A 301 11.78 -5.34 17.80
N ILE A 302 12.54 -6.17 18.53
CA ILE A 302 12.47 -7.64 18.48
C ILE A 302 11.10 -8.17 18.93
N VAL A 303 10.45 -7.48 19.89
CA VAL A 303 9.16 -7.89 20.46
C VAL A 303 7.97 -7.30 19.69
N THR A 304 8.21 -6.33 18.81
CA THR A 304 7.14 -5.70 18.02
C THR A 304 6.52 -6.74 17.07
N PRO A 305 5.20 -6.87 16.90
CA PRO A 305 4.60 -7.64 15.81
C PRO A 305 4.92 -7.04 14.43
N ALA A 306 4.87 -7.82 13.34
CA ALA A 306 4.97 -7.28 11.98
C ALA A 306 3.58 -6.84 11.47
N VAL A 307 2.93 -5.94 12.19
CA VAL A 307 1.56 -5.47 11.92
C VAL A 307 1.59 -3.95 11.78
N PRO A 308 0.87 -3.34 10.81
CA PRO A 308 0.83 -1.89 10.68
C PRO A 308 0.46 -1.22 12.01
N PHE A 309 1.11 -0.09 12.34
CA PHE A 309 0.90 0.69 13.57
C PHE A 309 1.40 0.06 14.87
N SER A 310 2.05 -1.12 14.84
CA SER A 310 2.64 -1.71 16.05
C SER A 310 3.75 -0.86 16.68
N GLY A 311 4.37 0.03 15.88
CA GLY A 311 5.40 0.96 16.34
C GLY A 311 4.91 2.00 17.35
N ILE A 312 3.62 2.34 17.31
CA ILE A 312 3.03 3.35 18.20
C ILE A 312 3.01 2.88 19.66
N ALA A 313 2.62 1.63 19.90
CA ALA A 313 2.60 1.07 21.25
C ALA A 313 4.01 1.03 21.88
N VAL A 314 5.02 0.71 21.06
CA VAL A 314 6.43 0.73 21.45
C VAL A 314 6.90 2.16 21.71
N MET A 315 6.50 3.12 20.88
CA MET A 315 6.85 4.52 21.04
C MET A 315 6.24 5.13 22.31
N ILE A 316 4.97 4.82 22.61
CA ILE A 316 4.31 5.22 23.87
C ILE A 316 5.03 4.61 25.08
N MET A 317 5.39 3.32 25.00
CA MET A 317 6.14 2.64 26.06
C MET A 317 7.52 3.28 26.29
N LEU A 318 8.24 3.62 25.21
CA LEU A 318 9.55 4.27 25.27
C LEU A 318 9.45 5.72 25.79
N LEU A 319 8.47 6.50 25.34
CA LEU A 319 8.19 7.85 25.87
C LEU A 319 7.90 7.82 27.37
N ASN A 320 7.08 6.87 27.81
CA ASN A 320 6.80 6.66 29.24
C ASN A 320 8.06 6.29 30.04
N THR A 321 8.93 5.45 29.47
CA THR A 321 10.21 5.05 30.11
C THR A 321 11.20 6.22 30.22
N LEU A 322 11.09 7.22 29.35
CA LEU A 322 11.90 8.44 29.37
C LEU A 322 11.26 9.58 30.17
N GLY A 323 10.04 9.42 30.67
CA GLY A 323 9.29 10.47 31.36
C GLY A 323 8.81 11.60 30.46
N LEU A 324 8.61 11.34 29.16
CA LEU A 324 8.16 12.32 28.16
C LEU A 324 6.64 12.25 27.94
N ASP A 325 6.03 13.39 27.61
CA ASP A 325 4.57 13.50 27.41
C ASP A 325 4.07 12.66 26.22
N GLN A 326 3.00 11.90 26.45
CA GLN A 326 2.46 10.92 25.49
C GLN A 326 1.51 11.54 24.46
N THR A 327 1.00 12.75 24.72
CA THR A 327 0.10 13.48 23.82
C THR A 327 0.73 13.81 22.47
N LEU A 328 2.06 13.75 22.39
CA LEU A 328 2.89 14.11 21.23
C LEU A 328 3.05 13.00 20.19
N VAL A 329 2.61 11.78 20.51
CA VAL A 329 2.48 10.69 19.53
C VAL A 329 1.57 11.11 18.37
N ALA A 330 0.64 12.06 18.60
CA ALA A 330 -0.18 12.71 17.58
C ALA A 330 0.63 13.40 16.48
N GLY A 331 1.78 14.00 16.79
CA GLY A 331 2.66 14.63 15.80
C GLY A 331 3.42 13.61 14.96
N ILE A 332 3.78 12.47 15.57
CA ILE A 332 4.44 11.37 14.87
C ILE A 332 3.45 10.61 13.99
N LEU A 333 2.19 10.48 14.41
CA LEU A 333 1.11 9.81 13.66
C LEU A 333 0.96 10.31 12.21
N ALA A 334 1.25 11.59 11.95
CA ALA A 334 1.19 12.17 10.62
C ALA A 334 2.26 11.63 9.65
N VAL A 335 3.42 11.23 10.17
CA VAL A 335 4.57 10.70 9.41
C VAL A 335 4.84 9.22 9.67
N GLU A 336 4.24 8.64 10.71
CA GLU A 336 4.33 7.24 11.13
C GLU A 336 4.00 6.31 9.96
N TRP A 337 2.94 6.63 9.22
CA TRP A 337 2.53 5.85 8.06
C TRP A 337 3.65 5.71 7.01
N MET A 338 4.41 6.77 6.74
CA MET A 338 5.50 6.75 5.77
C MET A 338 6.74 6.06 6.34
N ASN A 339 7.09 6.41 7.59
CA ASN A 339 8.30 5.91 8.22
C ASN A 339 8.22 4.41 8.57
N ASP A 340 7.05 3.91 8.95
CA ASP A 340 6.79 2.48 9.19
C ASP A 340 7.04 1.66 7.91
N ARG A 341 6.72 2.21 6.73
CA ARG A 341 7.01 1.57 5.44
C ARG A 341 8.50 1.51 5.15
N ILE A 342 9.24 2.60 5.42
CA ILE A 342 10.70 2.64 5.22
C ILE A 342 11.39 1.64 6.18
N ALA A 343 10.98 1.63 7.45
CA ALA A 343 11.47 0.68 8.44
C ALA A 343 11.16 -0.77 8.04
N THR A 344 9.95 -1.03 7.54
CA THR A 344 9.54 -2.35 7.05
C THR A 344 10.37 -2.78 5.83
N VAL A 345 10.67 -1.87 4.90
CA VAL A 345 11.56 -2.15 3.77
C VAL A 345 12.96 -2.54 4.26
N GLY A 346 13.52 -1.82 5.25
CA GLY A 346 14.79 -2.18 5.88
C GLY A 346 14.78 -3.58 6.51
N ASN A 347 13.69 -3.93 7.21
CA ASN A 347 13.49 -5.25 7.81
C ASN A 347 13.40 -6.36 6.74
N VAL A 348 12.63 -6.14 5.67
CA VAL A 348 12.48 -7.09 4.55
C VAL A 348 13.81 -7.30 3.84
N LEU A 349 14.55 -6.23 3.55
CA LEU A 349 15.87 -6.31 2.93
C LEU A 349 16.86 -7.11 3.78
N GLY A 350 16.89 -6.86 5.10
CA GLY A 350 17.68 -7.66 6.04
C GLY A 350 17.30 -9.15 5.98
N ASN A 351 16.00 -9.46 5.92
CA ASN A 351 15.49 -10.83 5.84
C ASN A 351 15.79 -11.54 4.53
N CYS A 352 16.00 -10.80 3.44
CA CYS A 352 16.44 -11.37 2.16
C CYS A 352 17.95 -11.65 2.12
N VAL A 353 18.76 -10.86 2.84
CA VAL A 353 20.22 -10.98 2.85
C VAL A 353 20.70 -12.10 3.78
N PHE A 354 20.06 -12.26 4.95
CA PHE A 354 20.48 -13.20 5.98
C PHE A 354 20.51 -14.69 5.54
N PRO A 355 19.50 -15.23 4.81
CA PRO A 355 19.55 -16.60 4.28
C PRO A 355 20.73 -16.83 3.34
N LYS A 356 21.15 -15.82 2.58
CA LYS A 356 22.29 -15.91 1.64
C LYS A 356 23.64 -15.87 2.36
N ILE A 357 23.72 -15.13 3.47
CA ILE A 357 24.89 -15.17 4.38
C ILE A 357 24.97 -16.55 5.06
N LEU A 358 23.84 -17.05 5.55
CA LEU A 358 23.72 -18.39 6.13
C LEU A 358 24.09 -19.48 5.11
N GLU A 359 23.69 -19.38 3.86
CA GLU A 359 24.11 -20.30 2.80
C GLU A 359 25.64 -20.31 2.66
N LYS A 360 26.27 -19.12 2.64
CA LYS A 360 27.73 -18.98 2.52
C LYS A 360 28.48 -19.52 3.74
N TRP A 361 27.91 -19.39 4.94
CA TRP A 361 28.45 -19.94 6.19
C TRP A 361 28.21 -21.46 6.31
N ASN A 362 27.03 -21.95 5.94
CA ASN A 362 26.68 -23.37 5.99
C ASN A 362 27.34 -24.20 4.91
N ARG A 363 27.73 -23.66 3.74
CA ARG A 363 28.54 -24.40 2.77
C ARG A 363 29.85 -24.95 3.36
N LYS A 364 30.42 -24.31 4.40
CA LYS A 364 31.62 -24.80 5.11
C LYS A 364 31.30 -25.84 6.19
N LEU A 365 30.12 -25.78 6.80
CA LEU A 365 29.66 -26.72 7.83
C LEU A 365 29.08 -27.99 7.20
N LEU A 366 28.30 -27.86 6.13
CA LEU A 366 27.72 -28.96 5.36
C LEU A 366 28.80 -29.79 4.67
N LYS A 367 29.84 -29.17 4.09
CA LYS A 367 31.03 -29.91 3.60
C LYS A 367 31.65 -30.77 4.70
N LYS A 368 31.84 -30.23 5.91
CA LYS A 368 32.37 -30.97 7.06
C LYS A 368 31.45 -32.07 7.59
N MET A 369 30.15 -32.02 7.29
CA MET A 369 29.18 -33.04 7.68
C MET A 369 29.07 -34.14 6.62
N ASP A 370 29.07 -33.79 5.33
CA ASP A 370 29.13 -34.76 4.23
C ASP A 370 30.45 -35.55 4.26
N ASP A 371 31.58 -34.88 4.50
CA ASP A 371 32.89 -35.55 4.63
C ASP A 371 32.89 -36.58 5.79
N LYS A 372 32.18 -36.29 6.89
CA LYS A 372 32.03 -37.20 8.04
C LYS A 372 31.02 -38.33 7.84
N VAL A 373 30.00 -38.12 7.00
CA VAL A 373 29.00 -39.14 6.66
C VAL A 373 29.52 -40.07 5.56
N SER A 374 30.47 -39.63 4.74
CA SER A 374 31.20 -40.51 3.80
C SER A 374 32.35 -41.30 4.43
N GLU A 375 32.77 -40.95 5.65
CA GLU A 375 33.77 -41.67 6.45
C GLU A 375 33.14 -42.67 7.46
N MET A 376 31.81 -42.69 7.57
CA MET A 376 31.01 -43.69 8.30
C MET A 376 30.34 -44.66 7.33
#